data_AF-A0A0Q7JET9-F1
#
_entry.id   AF-A0A0Q7JET9-F1
#
_cell.length_a   1.000
_cell.length_b   1.000
_cell.length_c   1.000
_cell.angle_alpha   90.00
_cell.angle_beta   90.00
_cell.angle_gamma   90.00
#
_symmetry.space_group_name_H-M   'P 1'
#
loop_
_entity.id
_entity.type
_entity.pdbx_description
1 polymer ?
#
loop_
_entity_poly.entity_id
_entity_poly.type
_entity_poly.pdbx_seq_one_letter_code
_entity_poly.pdbx_strand_id
1 'polypeptide(L)'
;MSSPVATDTRIRDHVQRLGEKHPPIPLDSADFTMRDPDAVRERFADVLSYMARVEMEVERNVLELAVLLPGSSDVDQTFANDVWGPQEEHHGALLDELGRRIGLPPTEADLDTVSPKIRLLGAIAHIRPVHEVIRLLYYLTGAATERSATIAYQGFSDGLGEMGETAVQRTVIDAIKAQEPGHFAFYRMSATHLVESGALAPWQLSLARFLRSRTFGLVGAGNREQRAEYGALIVQMDLESQIEHHVRDIARVESHLLWAHRQGMKVPTYALKAFREAADLYRERYESSRAPLGVERELVSCS
;
A
#
# COMPACT_ATOMS: atom_id res chain seq x y z
N MET A 1 -29.46 8.33 -2.21
CA MET A 1 -29.71 6.90 -2.44
C MET A 1 -28.70 6.14 -1.59
N SER A 2 -29.13 5.39 -0.57
CA SER A 2 -28.21 4.60 0.25
C SER A 2 -27.63 3.49 -0.62
N SER A 3 -26.31 3.39 -0.73
CA SER A 3 -25.69 2.24 -1.39
C SER A 3 -26.19 0.96 -0.73
N PRO A 4 -26.51 -0.08 -1.51
CA PRO A 4 -27.04 -1.30 -0.92
C PRO A 4 -25.96 -1.94 -0.04
N VAL A 5 -26.30 -2.20 1.23
CA VAL A 5 -25.43 -2.80 2.25
C VAL A 5 -24.69 -4.00 1.65
N ALA A 6 -23.38 -4.06 1.83
CA ALA A 6 -22.59 -5.23 1.44
C ALA A 6 -23.05 -6.41 2.31
N THR A 7 -23.33 -7.55 1.69
CA THR A 7 -23.69 -8.80 2.39
C THR A 7 -22.54 -9.80 2.21
N ASP A 8 -22.43 -10.79 3.11
CA ASP A 8 -21.44 -11.86 2.99
C ASP A 8 -21.45 -12.53 1.61
N THR A 9 -22.64 -12.80 1.06
CA THR A 9 -22.79 -13.34 -0.29
C THR A 9 -22.18 -12.43 -1.35
N ARG A 10 -22.42 -11.11 -1.26
CA ARG A 10 -21.87 -10.16 -2.24
C ARG A 10 -20.35 -10.04 -2.16
N ILE A 11 -19.78 -10.12 -0.97
CA ILE A 11 -18.32 -10.11 -0.78
C ILE A 11 -17.74 -11.39 -1.39
N ARG A 12 -18.32 -12.55 -1.10
CA ARG A 12 -17.91 -13.83 -1.70
C ARG A 12 -17.98 -13.80 -3.23
N ASP A 13 -19.10 -13.36 -3.80
CA ASP A 13 -19.27 -13.25 -5.26
C ASP A 13 -18.26 -12.28 -5.88
N HIS A 14 -17.88 -11.24 -5.15
CA HIS A 14 -16.84 -10.31 -5.58
C HIS A 14 -15.47 -10.98 -5.63
N VAL A 15 -15.06 -11.66 -4.55
CA VAL A 15 -13.78 -12.39 -4.47
C VAL A 15 -13.68 -13.43 -5.57
N GLN A 16 -14.72 -14.23 -5.78
CA GLN A 16 -14.74 -15.25 -6.84
C GLN A 16 -14.59 -14.61 -8.23
N ARG A 17 -15.39 -13.59 -8.54
CA ARG A 17 -15.30 -12.91 -9.85
C ARG A 17 -13.96 -12.21 -10.05
N LEU A 18 -13.34 -11.72 -8.98
CA LEU A 18 -12.02 -11.09 -9.05
C LEU A 18 -10.98 -12.11 -9.50
N GLY A 19 -10.90 -13.26 -8.82
CA GLY A 19 -9.96 -14.33 -9.18
C GLY A 19 -10.20 -14.90 -10.57
N GLU A 20 -11.46 -15.06 -10.99
CA GLU A 20 -11.81 -15.55 -12.33
C GLU A 20 -11.43 -14.56 -13.45
N LYS A 21 -11.63 -13.26 -13.23
CA LYS A 21 -11.41 -12.23 -14.27
C LYS A 21 -9.97 -11.75 -14.34
N HIS A 22 -9.26 -11.79 -13.22
CA HIS A 22 -7.91 -11.24 -13.09
C HIS A 22 -7.02 -12.31 -12.45
N PRO A 23 -6.67 -13.40 -13.14
CA PRO A 23 -5.71 -14.35 -12.58
C PRO A 23 -4.34 -13.68 -12.33
N PRO A 24 -3.46 -14.29 -11.51
CA PRO A 24 -2.08 -13.83 -11.38
C PRO A 24 -1.41 -13.67 -12.75
N ILE A 25 -0.65 -12.59 -12.93
CA ILE A 25 -0.06 -12.20 -14.22
C ILE A 25 1.25 -12.97 -14.42
N PRO A 26 1.34 -13.94 -15.34
CA PRO A 26 2.55 -14.72 -15.52
C PRO A 26 3.70 -13.83 -15.98
N LEU A 27 4.90 -14.03 -15.43
CA LEU A 27 6.10 -13.24 -15.78
C LEU A 27 6.43 -13.31 -17.28
N ASP A 28 6.19 -14.47 -17.90
CA ASP A 28 6.43 -14.72 -19.32
C ASP A 28 5.40 -14.07 -20.26
N SER A 29 4.29 -13.56 -19.71
CA SER A 29 3.28 -12.82 -20.47
C SER A 29 3.64 -11.33 -20.66
N ALA A 30 4.62 -10.83 -19.92
CA ALA A 30 5.04 -9.43 -19.94
C ALA A 30 6.10 -9.15 -21.03
N ASP A 31 5.93 -8.04 -21.74
CA ASP A 31 6.91 -7.51 -22.68
C ASP A 31 7.67 -6.36 -22.02
N PHE A 32 8.91 -6.65 -21.61
CA PHE A 32 9.80 -5.68 -20.99
C PHE A 32 10.66 -4.88 -21.97
N THR A 33 10.27 -4.82 -23.25
CA THR A 33 10.98 -3.99 -24.23
C THR A 33 10.86 -2.51 -23.83
N MET A 34 12.01 -1.85 -23.72
CA MET A 34 12.09 -0.42 -23.42
C MET A 34 12.88 0.31 -24.52
N ARG A 35 12.50 1.55 -24.81
CA ARG A 35 13.16 2.41 -25.80
C ARG A 35 14.39 3.06 -25.21
N ASP A 36 14.30 3.52 -23.97
CA ASP A 36 15.38 4.15 -23.22
C ASP A 36 15.40 3.68 -21.75
N PRO A 37 15.98 2.49 -21.48
CA PRO A 37 16.08 1.96 -20.12
C PRO A 37 16.81 2.89 -19.14
N ASP A 38 17.78 3.67 -19.61
CA ASP A 38 18.55 4.59 -18.76
C ASP A 38 17.68 5.78 -18.33
N ALA A 39 16.86 6.33 -19.23
CA ALA A 39 15.90 7.37 -18.87
C ALA A 39 14.81 6.84 -17.91
N VAL A 40 14.33 5.61 -18.11
CA VAL A 40 13.38 4.97 -17.18
C VAL A 40 14.01 4.84 -15.80
N ARG A 41 15.28 4.41 -15.75
CA ARG A 41 16.04 4.32 -14.50
C ARG A 41 16.19 5.67 -13.81
N GLU A 42 16.62 6.69 -14.55
CA GLU A 42 16.82 8.03 -14.00
C GLU A 42 15.53 8.59 -13.39
N ARG A 43 14.38 8.33 -14.02
CA ARG A 43 13.08 8.85 -13.58
C ARG A 43 12.43 8.03 -12.46
N PHE A 44 12.58 6.71 -12.47
CA PHE A 44 11.75 5.81 -11.64
C PHE A 44 12.52 4.87 -10.71
N ALA A 45 13.85 4.91 -10.65
CA ALA A 45 14.63 3.95 -9.84
C ALA A 45 14.17 3.85 -8.39
N ASP A 46 13.97 4.99 -7.71
CA ASP A 46 13.56 5.00 -6.30
C ASP A 46 12.11 4.53 -6.12
N VAL A 47 11.20 4.99 -6.99
CA VAL A 47 9.79 4.55 -6.97
C VAL A 47 9.69 3.05 -7.21
N LEU A 48 10.39 2.52 -8.21
CA LEU A 48 10.35 1.11 -8.56
C LEU A 48 10.97 0.24 -7.47
N SER A 49 12.09 0.67 -6.87
CA SER A 49 12.71 -0.05 -5.74
C SER A 49 11.75 -0.14 -4.55
N TYR A 50 11.07 0.97 -4.24
CA TYR A 50 10.06 1.01 -3.19
C TYR A 50 8.86 0.10 -3.51
N MET A 51 8.29 0.22 -4.71
CA MET A 51 7.10 -0.56 -5.10
C MET A 51 7.42 -2.06 -5.14
N ALA A 52 8.53 -2.47 -5.77
CA ALA A 52 8.93 -3.87 -5.85
C ALA A 52 9.09 -4.49 -4.44
N ARG A 53 9.74 -3.79 -3.50
CA ARG A 53 9.87 -4.25 -2.12
C ARG A 53 8.51 -4.45 -1.47
N VAL A 54 7.62 -3.46 -1.59
CA VAL A 54 6.31 -3.52 -0.94
C VAL A 54 5.46 -4.66 -1.46
N GLU A 55 5.45 -4.89 -2.79
CA GLU A 55 4.71 -6.01 -3.37
C GLU A 55 5.32 -7.37 -2.99
N MET A 56 6.66 -7.47 -2.94
CA MET A 56 7.31 -8.71 -2.51
C MET A 56 7.09 -9.04 -1.02
N GLU A 57 6.93 -8.02 -0.17
CA GLU A 57 6.60 -8.22 1.25
C GLU A 57 5.17 -8.76 1.49
N VAL A 58 4.37 -8.98 0.45
CA VAL A 58 3.01 -9.52 0.59
C VAL A 58 2.99 -10.93 1.18
N GLU A 59 3.98 -11.78 0.88
CA GLU A 59 4.09 -13.10 1.50
C GLU A 59 4.14 -13.01 3.04
N ARG A 60 4.97 -12.09 3.57
CA ARG A 60 5.00 -11.78 5.00
C ARG A 60 3.67 -11.26 5.49
N ASN A 61 3.01 -10.38 4.72
CA ASN A 61 1.72 -9.84 5.11
C ASN A 61 0.66 -10.95 5.23
N VAL A 62 0.62 -11.93 4.32
CA VAL A 62 -0.27 -13.11 4.42
C VAL A 62 0.00 -13.89 5.72
N LEU A 63 1.26 -14.10 6.09
CA LEU A 63 1.62 -14.73 7.36
C LEU A 63 1.16 -13.91 8.58
N GLU A 64 1.35 -12.59 8.56
CA GLU A 64 0.88 -11.71 9.62
C GLU A 64 -0.64 -11.75 9.75
N LEU A 65 -1.38 -11.82 8.63
CA LEU A 65 -2.84 -11.93 8.63
C LEU A 65 -3.32 -13.25 9.24
N ALA A 66 -2.66 -14.37 8.92
CA ALA A 66 -2.96 -15.66 9.53
C ALA A 66 -2.80 -15.62 11.07
N VAL A 67 -1.84 -14.83 11.57
CA VAL A 67 -1.61 -14.64 13.01
C VAL A 67 -2.62 -13.67 13.64
N LEU A 68 -2.91 -12.55 12.97
CA LEU A 68 -3.79 -11.49 13.48
C LEU A 68 -5.26 -11.87 13.46
N LEU A 69 -5.66 -12.74 12.53
CA LEU A 69 -7.04 -13.09 12.25
C LEU A 69 -7.32 -14.60 12.45
N PRO A 70 -7.10 -15.15 13.67
CA PRO A 70 -7.26 -16.58 13.93
C PRO A 70 -8.70 -17.11 13.74
N GLY A 71 -9.68 -16.21 13.63
CA GLY A 71 -11.08 -16.54 13.30
C GLY A 71 -11.55 -15.87 12.01
N SER A 72 -10.67 -15.69 11.04
CA SER A 72 -11.01 -15.11 9.73
C SER A 72 -12.10 -15.93 9.02
N SER A 73 -12.99 -15.24 8.30
CA SER A 73 -14.05 -15.94 7.55
C SER A 73 -13.48 -16.71 6.38
N ASP A 74 -14.19 -17.72 5.88
CA ASP A 74 -13.80 -18.45 4.66
C ASP A 74 -13.54 -17.51 3.48
N VAL A 75 -14.31 -16.41 3.40
CA VAL A 75 -14.16 -15.40 2.33
C VAL A 75 -12.88 -14.59 2.52
N ASP A 76 -12.50 -14.25 3.75
CA ASP A 76 -11.23 -13.57 4.04
C ASP A 76 -10.04 -14.47 3.69
N GLN A 77 -10.12 -15.76 4.04
CA GLN A 77 -9.09 -16.75 3.75
C GLN A 77 -8.96 -16.98 2.24
N THR A 78 -10.09 -17.15 1.53
CA THR A 78 -10.11 -17.29 0.07
C THR A 78 -9.50 -16.07 -0.61
N PHE A 79 -9.89 -14.86 -0.16
CA PHE A 79 -9.32 -13.64 -0.71
C PHE A 79 -7.81 -13.58 -0.49
N ALA A 80 -7.33 -13.78 0.74
CA ALA A 80 -5.91 -13.65 1.05
C ALA A 80 -5.05 -14.72 0.36
N ASN A 81 -5.47 -15.98 0.40
CA ASN A 81 -4.62 -17.11 -0.01
C ASN A 81 -4.79 -17.50 -1.48
N ASP A 82 -5.99 -17.34 -2.04
CA ASP A 82 -6.32 -17.90 -3.36
C ASP A 82 -6.47 -16.83 -4.44
N VAL A 83 -6.60 -15.55 -4.06
CA VAL A 83 -6.81 -14.44 -5.00
C VAL A 83 -5.73 -13.38 -4.83
N TRP A 84 -5.75 -12.61 -3.74
CA TRP A 84 -4.88 -11.47 -3.50
C TRP A 84 -3.41 -11.88 -3.38
N GLY A 85 -3.06 -12.79 -2.46
CA GLY A 85 -1.67 -13.21 -2.25
C GLY A 85 -0.97 -13.65 -3.54
N PRO A 86 -1.52 -14.60 -4.31
CA PRO A 86 -0.94 -15.02 -5.58
C PRO A 86 -0.83 -13.90 -6.62
N GLN A 87 -1.80 -12.97 -6.67
CA GLN A 87 -1.74 -11.81 -7.56
C GLN A 87 -0.58 -10.88 -7.20
N GLU A 88 -0.46 -10.50 -5.93
CA GLU A 88 0.60 -9.60 -5.45
C GLU A 88 2.00 -10.21 -5.54
N GLU A 89 2.15 -11.51 -5.31
CA GLU A 89 3.42 -12.22 -5.53
C GLU A 89 3.91 -12.02 -6.98
N HIS A 90 2.99 -12.08 -7.95
CA HIS A 90 3.31 -11.84 -9.35
C HIS A 90 3.54 -10.36 -9.65
N HIS A 91 2.85 -9.44 -8.97
CA HIS A 91 3.14 -8.00 -9.06
C HIS A 91 4.57 -7.72 -8.61
N GLY A 92 4.99 -8.26 -7.47
CA GLY A 92 6.36 -8.15 -6.97
C GLY A 92 7.39 -8.73 -7.94
N ALA A 93 7.15 -9.92 -8.48
CA ALA A 93 8.05 -10.54 -9.45
C ALA A 93 8.19 -9.73 -10.76
N LEU A 94 7.08 -9.17 -11.25
CA LEU A 94 7.07 -8.31 -12.43
C LEU A 94 7.86 -7.01 -12.22
N LEU A 95 7.67 -6.36 -11.06
CA LEU A 95 8.38 -5.12 -10.73
C LEU A 95 9.87 -5.36 -10.47
N ASP A 96 10.24 -6.46 -9.80
CA ASP A 96 11.64 -6.83 -9.60
C ASP A 96 12.36 -7.09 -10.93
N GLU A 97 11.74 -7.85 -11.83
CA GLU A 97 12.31 -8.08 -13.17
C GLU A 97 12.44 -6.77 -13.95
N LEU A 98 11.43 -5.89 -13.93
CA LEU A 98 11.53 -4.56 -14.54
C LEU A 98 12.72 -3.78 -13.96
N GLY A 99 12.90 -3.81 -12.64
CA GLY A 99 14.02 -3.17 -11.94
C GLY A 99 15.37 -3.70 -12.41
N ARG A 100 15.51 -5.03 -12.51
CA ARG A 100 16.71 -5.67 -13.02
C ARG A 100 17.02 -5.27 -14.46
N ARG A 101 16.01 -5.09 -15.31
CA ARG A 101 16.20 -4.68 -16.72
C ARG A 101 16.69 -3.25 -16.88
N ILE A 102 16.40 -2.39 -15.91
CA ILE A 102 16.95 -1.03 -15.85
C ILE A 102 18.22 -0.95 -14.96
N GLY A 103 18.81 -2.10 -14.60
CA GLY A 103 20.09 -2.15 -13.87
C GLY A 103 20.00 -1.88 -12.37
N LEU A 104 18.84 -2.04 -11.75
CA LEU A 104 18.72 -2.08 -10.29
C LEU A 104 19.19 -3.44 -9.74
N PRO A 105 19.69 -3.49 -8.50
CA PRO A 105 19.93 -4.75 -7.83
C PRO A 105 18.61 -5.52 -7.62
N PRO A 106 18.66 -6.85 -7.44
CA PRO A 106 17.48 -7.61 -7.02
C PRO A 106 16.91 -7.04 -5.72
N THR A 107 15.59 -7.03 -5.62
CA THR A 107 14.86 -6.51 -4.47
C THR A 107 15.10 -7.39 -3.24
N GLU A 108 15.52 -6.77 -2.14
CA GLU A 108 15.60 -7.42 -0.83
C GLU A 108 14.32 -7.12 -0.04
N ALA A 109 13.49 -8.15 0.16
CA ALA A 109 12.24 -8.07 0.89
C ALA A 109 12.24 -9.05 2.08
N ASP A 110 11.58 -8.65 3.16
CA ASP A 110 11.32 -9.51 4.30
C ASP A 110 10.06 -10.33 4.05
N LEU A 111 10.22 -11.64 3.88
CA LEU A 111 9.16 -12.55 3.45
C LEU A 111 8.52 -13.33 4.61
N ASP A 112 9.18 -13.42 5.76
CA ASP A 112 8.78 -14.38 6.81
C ASP A 112 8.83 -13.84 8.25
N THR A 113 9.31 -12.61 8.47
CA THR A 113 9.46 -12.09 9.83
C THR A 113 8.14 -11.61 10.42
N VAL A 114 7.46 -12.49 11.17
CA VAL A 114 6.34 -12.07 12.03
C VAL A 114 6.87 -11.49 13.35
N SER A 115 6.74 -10.18 13.53
CA SER A 115 7.29 -9.48 14.70
C SER A 115 6.66 -9.93 16.04
N PRO A 116 7.39 -9.83 17.17
CA PRO A 116 6.85 -10.17 18.49
C PRO A 116 5.57 -9.39 18.86
N LYS A 117 5.44 -8.15 18.37
CA LYS A 117 4.23 -7.33 18.57
C LYS A 117 3.02 -7.93 17.85
N ILE A 118 3.19 -8.37 16.61
CA ILE A 118 2.13 -9.05 15.84
C ILE A 118 1.77 -10.39 16.49
N ARG A 119 2.75 -11.17 16.94
CA ARG A 119 2.49 -12.43 17.68
C ARG A 119 1.67 -12.19 18.96
N LEU A 120 2.00 -11.15 19.72
CA LEU A 120 1.25 -10.76 20.91
C LEU A 120 -0.19 -10.32 20.54
N LEU A 121 -0.35 -9.53 19.48
CA LEU A 121 -1.66 -9.14 18.98
C LEU A 121 -2.49 -10.37 18.55
N GLY A 122 -1.88 -11.33 17.85
CA GLY A 122 -2.54 -12.59 17.47
C GLY A 122 -2.95 -13.44 18.68
N ALA A 123 -2.14 -13.49 19.73
CA ALA A 123 -2.49 -14.17 20.97
C ALA A 123 -3.75 -13.55 21.60
N ILE A 124 -3.83 -12.21 21.71
CA ILE A 124 -5.01 -11.54 22.27
C ILE A 124 -6.20 -11.52 21.29
N ALA A 125 -5.97 -11.70 19.99
CA ALA A 125 -7.01 -11.73 18.95
C ALA A 125 -7.97 -12.93 19.11
N HIS A 126 -7.64 -13.92 19.94
CA HIS A 126 -8.58 -14.99 20.29
C HIS A 126 -9.76 -14.48 21.15
N ILE A 127 -9.64 -13.29 21.74
CA ILE A 127 -10.74 -12.63 22.45
C ILE A 127 -11.63 -11.93 21.41
N ARG A 128 -12.84 -12.46 21.19
CA ARG A 128 -13.73 -12.01 20.10
C ARG A 128 -13.90 -10.48 20.00
N PRO A 129 -14.17 -9.71 21.07
CA PRO A 129 -14.25 -8.25 20.94
C PRO A 129 -12.95 -7.57 20.48
N VAL A 130 -11.79 -8.12 20.83
CA VAL A 130 -10.49 -7.64 20.35
C VAL A 130 -10.30 -8.01 18.89
N HIS A 131 -10.66 -9.25 18.52
CA HIS A 131 -10.60 -9.74 17.15
C HIS A 131 -11.32 -8.82 16.16
N GLU A 132 -12.56 -8.43 16.44
CA GLU A 132 -13.32 -7.58 15.52
C GLU A 132 -12.71 -6.18 15.36
N VAL A 133 -12.04 -5.65 16.40
CA VAL A 133 -11.30 -4.39 16.28
C VAL A 133 -10.08 -4.57 15.37
N ILE A 134 -9.34 -5.68 15.52
CA ILE A 134 -8.21 -6.01 14.66
C ILE A 134 -8.67 -6.19 13.20
N ARG A 135 -9.75 -6.93 12.97
CA ARG A 135 -10.37 -7.10 11.64
C ARG A 135 -10.75 -5.78 11.00
N LEU A 136 -11.37 -4.87 11.75
CA LEU A 136 -11.68 -3.55 11.22
C LEU A 136 -10.41 -2.78 10.84
N LEU A 137 -9.40 -2.76 11.71
CA LEU A 137 -8.14 -2.06 11.42
C LEU A 137 -7.39 -2.67 10.23
N TYR A 138 -7.47 -3.99 10.07
CA TYR A 138 -6.98 -4.69 8.89
C TYR A 138 -7.71 -4.19 7.64
N TYR A 139 -9.04 -4.25 7.59
CA TYR A 139 -9.78 -3.83 6.40
C TYR A 139 -9.56 -2.35 6.05
N LEU A 140 -9.44 -1.48 7.05
CA LEU A 140 -9.15 -0.06 6.81
C LEU A 140 -7.73 0.17 6.30
N THR A 141 -6.75 -0.58 6.81
CA THR A 141 -5.36 -0.54 6.33
C THR A 141 -5.26 -1.08 4.91
N GLY A 142 -5.90 -2.21 4.62
CA GLY A 142 -5.97 -2.76 3.27
C GLY A 142 -6.62 -1.78 2.29
N ALA A 143 -7.80 -1.23 2.60
CA ALA A 143 -8.45 -0.25 1.74
C ALA A 143 -7.59 1.00 1.47
N ALA A 144 -6.84 1.48 2.46
CA ALA A 144 -5.90 2.58 2.24
C ALA A 144 -4.72 2.16 1.36
N THR A 145 -4.22 0.93 1.56
CA THR A 145 -3.10 0.35 0.80
C THR A 145 -3.44 0.20 -0.67
N GLU A 146 -4.53 -0.49 -1.00
CA GLU A 146 -4.96 -0.68 -2.40
C GLU A 146 -5.25 0.64 -3.11
N ARG A 147 -5.76 1.64 -2.35
CA ARG A 147 -6.00 2.96 -2.92
C ARG A 147 -4.68 3.72 -3.18
N SER A 148 -3.69 3.58 -2.30
CA SER A 148 -2.34 4.08 -2.54
C SER A 148 -1.70 3.41 -3.76
N ALA A 149 -1.80 2.08 -3.86
CA ALA A 149 -1.28 1.30 -4.99
C ALA A 149 -1.92 1.75 -6.32
N THR A 150 -3.25 1.88 -6.37
CA THR A 150 -3.95 2.41 -7.55
C THR A 150 -3.40 3.77 -7.99
N ILE A 151 -3.12 4.69 -7.05
CA ILE A 151 -2.57 6.02 -7.36
C ILE A 151 -1.13 5.91 -7.86
N ALA A 152 -0.31 5.06 -7.23
CA ALA A 152 1.07 4.81 -7.61
C ALA A 152 1.18 4.24 -9.04
N TYR A 153 0.43 3.17 -9.33
CA TYR A 153 0.41 2.53 -10.64
C TYR A 153 -0.15 3.47 -11.72
N GLN A 154 -1.12 4.33 -11.38
CA GLN A 154 -1.61 5.33 -12.33
C GLN A 154 -0.51 6.35 -12.67
N GLY A 155 0.17 6.91 -11.66
CA GLY A 155 1.27 7.86 -11.88
C GLY A 155 2.42 7.24 -12.67
N PHE A 156 2.77 5.99 -12.38
CA PHE A 156 3.82 5.27 -13.11
C PHE A 156 3.40 4.99 -14.56
N SER A 157 2.15 4.54 -14.79
CA SER A 157 1.63 4.32 -16.14
C SER A 157 1.64 5.61 -16.97
N ASP A 158 1.17 6.72 -16.39
CA ASP A 158 1.17 8.02 -17.07
C ASP A 158 2.60 8.45 -17.42
N GLY A 159 3.53 8.32 -16.47
CA GLY A 159 4.94 8.68 -16.69
C GLY A 159 5.64 7.82 -17.75
N LEU A 160 5.38 6.51 -17.82
CA LEU A 160 5.87 5.65 -18.91
C LEU A 160 5.22 6.02 -20.25
N GLY A 161 3.92 6.35 -20.23
CA GLY A 161 3.18 6.80 -21.40
C GLY A 161 3.76 8.09 -22.00
N GLU A 162 4.11 9.07 -21.16
CA GLU A 162 4.79 10.31 -21.57
C GLU A 162 6.15 10.06 -22.23
N MET A 163 6.87 9.03 -21.78
CA MET A 163 8.16 8.61 -22.34
C MET A 163 8.01 7.76 -23.61
N GLY A 164 6.78 7.33 -23.93
CA GLY A 164 6.50 6.44 -25.05
C GLY A 164 6.90 4.98 -24.81
N GLU A 165 7.03 4.56 -23.56
CA GLU A 165 7.42 3.20 -23.12
C GLU A 165 6.22 2.24 -23.08
N THR A 166 5.64 1.98 -24.25
CA THR A 166 4.34 1.32 -24.38
C THR A 166 4.31 -0.15 -23.93
N ALA A 167 5.38 -0.92 -24.14
CA ALA A 167 5.38 -2.35 -23.84
C ALA A 167 5.32 -2.60 -22.33
N VAL A 168 6.27 -2.03 -21.57
CA VAL A 168 6.27 -2.09 -20.11
C VAL A 168 5.01 -1.45 -19.52
N GLN A 169 4.61 -0.27 -20.01
CA GLN A 169 3.39 0.40 -19.54
C GLN A 169 2.17 -0.54 -19.59
N ARG A 170 1.93 -1.18 -20.74
CA ARG A 170 0.71 -1.95 -20.98
C ARG A 170 0.74 -3.34 -20.37
N THR A 171 1.89 -4.01 -20.44
CA THR A 171 1.99 -5.44 -20.12
C THR A 171 2.46 -5.69 -18.69
N VAL A 172 3.08 -4.70 -18.05
CA VAL A 172 3.49 -4.76 -16.65
C VAL A 172 2.58 -3.86 -15.81
N ILE A 173 2.73 -2.54 -15.96
CA ILE A 173 2.12 -1.57 -15.04
C ILE A 173 0.59 -1.54 -15.14
N ASP A 174 0.02 -1.43 -16.34
CA ASP A 174 -1.43 -1.40 -16.53
C ASP A 174 -2.08 -2.76 -16.28
N ALA A 175 -1.33 -3.85 -16.46
CA ALA A 175 -1.81 -5.20 -16.17
C ALA A 175 -2.00 -5.37 -14.65
N ILE A 176 -1.01 -4.95 -13.85
CA ILE A 176 -1.11 -4.90 -12.38
C ILE A 176 -2.23 -3.95 -11.95
N LYS A 177 -2.23 -2.70 -12.46
CA LYS A 177 -3.23 -1.67 -12.17
C LYS A 177 -4.68 -2.14 -12.36
N ALA A 178 -4.91 -3.07 -13.28
CA ALA A 178 -6.25 -3.61 -13.55
C ALA A 178 -6.81 -4.45 -12.39
N GLN A 179 -5.97 -4.95 -11.50
CA GLN A 179 -6.35 -5.82 -10.38
C GLN A 179 -6.71 -5.02 -9.11
N GLU A 180 -5.96 -3.95 -8.83
CA GLU A 180 -6.10 -3.06 -7.65
C GLU A 180 -7.53 -2.65 -7.29
N PRO A 181 -8.42 -2.26 -8.24
CA PRO A 181 -9.77 -1.85 -7.89
C PRO A 181 -10.60 -3.00 -7.29
N GLY A 182 -10.26 -4.24 -7.65
CA GLY A 182 -10.84 -5.45 -7.11
C GLY A 182 -10.47 -5.67 -5.65
N HIS A 183 -9.19 -5.55 -5.32
CA HIS A 183 -8.70 -5.64 -3.94
C HIS A 183 -9.29 -4.55 -3.07
N PHE A 184 -9.25 -3.30 -3.54
CA PHE A 184 -9.85 -2.16 -2.85
C PHE A 184 -11.34 -2.39 -2.55
N ALA A 185 -12.08 -2.94 -3.54
CA ALA A 185 -13.50 -3.23 -3.37
C ALA A 185 -13.76 -4.28 -2.30
N PHE A 186 -12.94 -5.34 -2.19
CA PHE A 186 -13.02 -6.31 -1.11
C PHE A 186 -12.89 -5.63 0.25
N TYR A 187 -11.78 -4.93 0.50
CA TYR A 187 -11.52 -4.29 1.78
C TYR A 187 -12.61 -3.29 2.17
N ARG A 188 -13.05 -2.46 1.22
CA ARG A 188 -14.14 -1.51 1.44
C ARG A 188 -15.44 -2.23 1.80
N MET A 189 -15.83 -3.25 1.04
CA MET A 189 -17.09 -3.98 1.29
C MET A 189 -17.06 -4.69 2.65
N SER A 190 -15.94 -5.33 2.99
CA SER A 190 -15.75 -6.02 4.27
C SER A 190 -15.76 -5.05 5.46
N ALA A 191 -15.06 -3.92 5.36
CA ALA A 191 -15.09 -2.88 6.39
C ALA A 191 -16.50 -2.32 6.59
N THR A 192 -17.19 -1.98 5.49
CA THR A 192 -18.56 -1.47 5.52
C THR A 192 -19.51 -2.50 6.13
N HIS A 193 -19.45 -3.76 5.69
CA HIS A 193 -20.30 -4.83 6.23
C HIS A 193 -20.09 -5.02 7.74
N LEU A 194 -18.83 -5.05 8.20
CA LEU A 194 -18.51 -5.25 9.61
C LEU A 194 -19.09 -4.13 10.50
N VAL A 195 -19.07 -2.88 10.01
CA VAL A 195 -19.62 -1.73 10.75
C VAL A 195 -21.16 -1.70 10.67
N GLU A 196 -21.73 -1.86 9.47
CA GLU A 196 -23.17 -1.70 9.23
C GLU A 196 -24.02 -2.87 9.74
N SER A 197 -23.46 -4.08 9.81
CA SER A 197 -24.14 -5.26 10.38
C SER A 197 -24.32 -5.18 11.90
N GLY A 198 -23.67 -4.23 12.58
CA GLY A 198 -23.69 -4.11 14.03
C GLY A 198 -22.81 -5.15 14.75
N ALA A 199 -21.87 -5.79 14.04
CA ALA A 199 -20.91 -6.73 14.64
C ALA A 199 -19.97 -6.07 15.65
N LEU A 200 -19.79 -4.74 15.57
CA LEU A 200 -18.96 -3.94 16.46
C LEU A 200 -19.82 -3.12 17.44
N ALA A 201 -19.50 -3.23 18.73
CA ALA A 201 -20.06 -2.36 19.76
C ALA A 201 -19.54 -0.91 19.62
N PRO A 202 -20.28 0.10 20.12
CA PRO A 202 -19.87 1.51 20.03
C PRO A 202 -18.49 1.83 20.63
N TRP A 203 -18.09 1.10 21.68
CA TRP A 203 -16.77 1.26 22.30
C TRP A 203 -15.66 0.70 21.41
N GLN A 204 -15.91 -0.37 20.65
CA GLN A 204 -14.95 -0.95 19.70
C GLN A 204 -14.65 0.03 18.56
N LEU A 205 -15.69 0.71 18.05
CA LEU A 205 -15.51 1.78 17.05
C LEU A 205 -14.73 2.97 17.62
N SER A 206 -14.97 3.32 18.89
CA SER A 206 -14.23 4.38 19.57
C SER A 206 -12.76 4.01 19.79
N LEU A 207 -12.49 2.74 20.12
CA LEU A 207 -11.14 2.21 20.23
C LEU A 207 -10.44 2.19 18.86
N ALA A 208 -11.11 1.70 17.80
CA ALA A 208 -10.57 1.71 16.44
C ALA A 208 -10.20 3.12 15.98
N ARG A 209 -11.07 4.13 16.24
CA ARG A 209 -10.76 5.55 15.99
C ARG A 209 -9.49 6.00 16.71
N PHE A 210 -9.38 5.70 18.00
CA PHE A 210 -8.23 6.09 18.80
C PHE A 210 -6.95 5.45 18.27
N LEU A 211 -6.95 4.13 18.07
CA LEU A 211 -5.82 3.38 17.54
C LEU A 211 -5.41 3.92 16.18
N ARG A 212 -6.36 4.07 15.25
CA ARG A 212 -6.07 4.57 13.90
C ARG A 212 -5.43 5.95 13.90
N SER A 213 -5.87 6.86 14.78
CA SER A 213 -5.27 8.19 14.90
C SER A 213 -3.83 8.20 15.43
N ARG A 214 -3.40 7.11 16.09
CA ARG A 214 -2.08 6.96 16.72
C ARG A 214 -1.14 6.06 15.95
N THR A 215 -1.67 5.13 15.17
CA THR A 215 -0.91 4.07 14.51
C THR A 215 -1.08 4.08 12.99
N PHE A 216 -1.62 5.15 12.42
CA PHE A 216 -1.63 5.31 10.96
C PHE A 216 -0.19 5.23 10.43
N GLY A 217 0.02 4.31 9.48
CA GLY A 217 1.28 4.13 8.76
C GLY A 217 1.03 4.25 7.26
N LEU A 218 2.04 4.73 6.55
CA LEU A 218 2.07 4.64 5.09
C LEU A 218 2.42 3.20 4.69
N VAL A 219 1.94 2.79 3.52
CA VAL A 219 2.14 1.43 2.99
C VAL A 219 3.64 1.12 2.98
N GLY A 220 4.02 -0.06 3.50
CA GLY A 220 5.41 -0.50 3.49
C GLY A 220 6.41 0.40 4.22
N ALA A 221 5.95 1.35 5.04
CA ALA A 221 6.77 2.41 5.65
C ALA A 221 6.87 2.30 7.18
N GLY A 222 7.38 1.17 7.65
CA GLY A 222 7.48 0.82 9.07
C GLY A 222 8.55 1.61 9.84
N ASN A 223 9.59 2.10 9.15
CA ASN A 223 10.71 2.83 9.76
C ASN A 223 11.00 4.17 9.02
N ARG A 224 11.99 4.94 9.50
CA ARG A 224 12.32 6.27 8.91
C ARG A 224 12.81 6.16 7.47
N GLU A 225 13.62 5.15 7.16
CA GLU A 225 14.17 4.92 5.82
C GLU A 225 13.05 4.59 4.82
N GLN A 226 12.19 3.64 5.17
CA GLN A 226 11.05 3.25 4.33
C GLN A 226 10.02 4.39 4.15
N ARG A 227 9.91 5.32 5.11
CA ARG A 227 9.11 6.54 4.93
C ARG A 227 9.73 7.49 3.92
N ALA A 228 11.05 7.60 3.86
CA ALA A 228 11.74 8.36 2.82
C ALA A 228 11.56 7.68 1.45
N GLU A 229 11.59 6.35 1.38
CA GLU A 229 11.27 5.59 0.15
C GLU A 229 9.85 5.88 -0.33
N TYR A 230 8.86 5.83 0.55
CA TYR A 230 7.48 6.25 0.23
C TYR A 230 7.45 7.71 -0.26
N GLY A 231 8.26 8.58 0.33
CA GLY A 231 8.38 9.97 -0.09
C GLY A 231 8.86 10.14 -1.54
N ALA A 232 9.66 9.19 -2.06
CA ALA A 232 10.06 9.19 -3.47
C ALA A 232 8.83 9.09 -4.38
N LEU A 233 7.88 8.21 -4.06
CA LEU A 233 6.61 8.11 -4.78
C LEU A 233 5.85 9.44 -4.79
N ILE A 234 5.78 10.12 -3.64
CA ILE A 234 5.05 11.39 -3.53
C ILE A 234 5.70 12.48 -4.41
N VAL A 235 7.03 12.58 -4.35
CA VAL A 235 7.77 13.67 -4.99
C VAL A 235 8.00 13.39 -6.48
N GLN A 236 8.47 12.20 -6.85
CA GLN A 236 8.81 11.88 -8.24
C GLN A 236 7.56 11.73 -9.12
N MET A 237 6.42 11.30 -8.56
CA MET A 237 5.15 11.20 -9.31
C MET A 237 4.27 12.46 -9.20
N ASP A 238 4.81 13.57 -8.69
CA ASP A 238 4.09 14.85 -8.51
C ASP A 238 2.75 14.74 -7.74
N LEU A 239 2.67 13.83 -6.76
CA LEU A 239 1.48 13.69 -5.92
C LEU A 239 1.34 14.85 -4.92
N GLU A 240 2.39 15.66 -4.76
CA GLU A 240 2.39 16.78 -3.83
C GLU A 240 1.42 17.89 -4.24
N SER A 241 1.36 18.20 -5.55
CA SER A 241 0.51 19.25 -6.11
C SER A 241 -0.97 19.09 -5.71
N GLN A 242 -1.39 17.84 -5.48
CA GLN A 242 -2.74 17.48 -5.08
C GLN A 242 -2.77 16.57 -3.83
N ILE A 243 -1.79 16.72 -2.92
CA ILE A 243 -1.62 15.83 -1.77
C ILE A 243 -2.90 15.68 -0.92
N GLU A 244 -3.63 16.76 -0.69
CA GLU A 244 -4.88 16.70 0.07
C GLU A 244 -5.98 15.92 -0.65
N HIS A 245 -5.98 15.93 -1.99
CA HIS A 245 -6.91 15.13 -2.78
C HIS A 245 -6.54 13.65 -2.70
N HIS A 246 -5.27 13.29 -2.89
CA HIS A 246 -4.82 11.90 -2.80
C HIS A 246 -5.04 11.31 -1.41
N VAL A 247 -4.67 12.04 -0.35
CA VAL A 247 -4.88 11.59 1.04
C VAL A 247 -6.38 11.46 1.35
N ARG A 248 -7.23 12.36 0.83
CA ARG A 248 -8.69 12.22 0.97
C ARG A 248 -9.19 10.91 0.38
N ASP A 249 -8.71 10.57 -0.80
CA ASP A 249 -9.12 9.37 -1.51
C ASP A 249 -8.65 8.10 -0.78
N ILE A 250 -7.39 8.07 -0.34
CA ILE A 250 -6.78 6.97 0.41
C ILE A 250 -7.48 6.77 1.75
N ALA A 251 -7.73 7.86 2.48
CA ALA A 251 -8.40 7.81 3.78
C ALA A 251 -9.93 7.80 3.66
N ARG A 252 -10.52 7.65 2.46
CA ARG A 252 -11.97 7.84 2.26
C ARG A 252 -12.81 6.84 3.04
N VAL A 253 -12.42 5.56 3.03
CA VAL A 253 -13.17 4.48 3.69
C VAL A 253 -13.15 4.68 5.20
N GLU A 254 -11.98 4.94 5.77
CA GLU A 254 -11.84 5.22 7.19
C GLU A 254 -12.59 6.51 7.58
N SER A 255 -12.45 7.58 6.78
CA SER A 255 -13.15 8.88 6.94
C SER A 255 -14.65 8.67 7.10
N HIS A 256 -15.22 7.86 6.21
CA HIS A 256 -16.63 7.53 6.20
C HIS A 256 -17.03 6.67 7.41
N LEU A 257 -16.34 5.57 7.68
CA LEU A 257 -16.77 4.60 8.69
C LEU A 257 -16.49 5.05 10.13
N LEU A 258 -15.35 5.71 10.36
CA LEU A 258 -14.90 6.06 11.70
C LEU A 258 -15.30 7.49 12.10
N TRP A 259 -15.39 8.43 11.15
CA TRP A 259 -15.60 9.86 11.44
C TRP A 259 -16.81 10.50 10.76
N ALA A 260 -17.77 9.72 10.22
CA ALA A 260 -19.01 10.24 9.63
C ALA A 260 -19.77 11.25 10.52
N HIS A 261 -19.64 11.18 11.85
CA HIS A 261 -20.27 12.09 12.79
C HIS A 261 -19.60 13.48 12.89
N ARG A 262 -18.36 13.64 12.40
CA ARG A 262 -17.66 14.94 12.39
C ARG A 262 -17.93 15.64 11.06
N GLN A 263 -19.00 16.43 11.01
CA GLN A 263 -19.23 17.39 9.93
C GLN A 263 -18.01 18.31 9.80
N GLY A 264 -17.18 18.11 8.76
CA GLY A 264 -16.11 19.05 8.39
C GLY A 264 -14.70 18.49 8.24
N MET A 265 -14.35 17.31 8.79
CA MET A 265 -13.03 16.71 8.52
C MET A 265 -13.04 16.03 7.15
N LYS A 266 -12.66 16.77 6.10
CA LYS A 266 -12.54 16.22 4.74
C LYS A 266 -11.37 15.25 4.58
N VAL A 267 -10.35 15.37 5.42
CA VAL A 267 -9.13 14.54 5.43
C VAL A 267 -8.67 14.37 6.88
N PRO A 268 -8.36 13.15 7.36
CA PRO A 268 -7.79 12.98 8.69
C PRO A 268 -6.40 13.64 8.79
N THR A 269 -6.22 14.51 9.78
CA THR A 269 -4.99 15.32 9.90
C THR A 269 -3.73 14.48 10.11
N TYR A 270 -3.83 13.36 10.81
CA TYR A 270 -2.70 12.44 11.01
C TYR A 270 -2.26 11.78 9.70
N ALA A 271 -3.19 11.51 8.77
CA ALA A 271 -2.86 10.91 7.47
C ALA A 271 -2.15 11.94 6.60
N LEU A 272 -2.70 13.16 6.50
CA LEU A 272 -2.07 14.23 5.75
C LEU A 272 -0.68 14.58 6.28
N LYS A 273 -0.52 14.58 7.61
CA LYS A 273 0.78 14.76 8.27
C LYS A 273 1.76 13.67 7.85
N ALA A 274 1.38 12.39 7.89
CA ALA A 274 2.27 11.29 7.51
C ALA A 274 2.77 11.41 6.07
N PHE A 275 1.91 11.78 5.12
CA PHE A 275 2.29 11.99 3.72
C PHE A 275 3.27 13.16 3.56
N ARG A 276 3.02 14.29 4.22
CA ARG A 276 3.94 15.44 4.19
C ARG A 276 5.30 15.10 4.77
N GLU A 277 5.32 14.45 5.94
CA GLU A 277 6.55 14.01 6.58
C GLU A 277 7.36 13.04 5.69
N ALA A 278 6.71 12.13 4.96
CA ALA A 278 7.40 11.25 4.03
C ALA A 278 8.05 12.03 2.87
N ALA A 279 7.34 12.99 2.27
CA ALA A 279 7.89 13.83 1.21
C ALA A 279 9.09 14.66 1.70
N ASP A 280 8.99 15.23 2.90
CA ASP A 280 10.07 15.99 3.52
C ASP A 280 11.30 15.10 3.79
N LEU A 281 11.10 13.89 4.33
CA LEU A 281 12.16 12.91 4.57
C LEU A 281 12.90 12.51 3.29
N TYR A 282 12.17 12.35 2.18
CA TYR A 282 12.77 12.05 0.89
C TYR A 282 13.63 13.21 0.39
N ARG A 283 13.16 14.47 0.50
CA ARG A 283 13.96 15.65 0.11
C ARG A 283 15.21 15.79 0.93
N GLU A 284 15.12 15.64 2.27
CA GLU A 284 16.27 15.66 3.16
C GLU A 284 17.34 14.65 2.72
N ARG A 285 16.92 13.43 2.37
CA ARG A 285 17.81 12.37 1.87
C ARG A 285 18.39 12.73 0.50
N TYR A 286 17.57 13.19 -0.42
CA TYR A 286 17.97 13.53 -1.79
C TYR A 286 18.99 14.67 -1.81
N GLU A 287 18.74 15.74 -1.05
CA GLU A 287 19.66 16.88 -0.89
C GLU A 287 20.98 16.45 -0.25
N SER A 288 20.92 15.60 0.79
CA SER A 288 22.12 15.06 1.44
C SER A 288 22.96 14.18 0.50
N SER A 289 22.31 13.45 -0.42
CA SER A 289 23.00 12.62 -1.42
C SER A 289 23.65 13.43 -2.57
N ARG A 290 23.20 14.67 -2.80
CA ARG A 290 23.76 15.60 -3.79
C ARG A 290 24.76 16.59 -3.19
N ALA A 291 24.89 16.68 -1.87
CA ALA A 291 25.92 17.48 -1.24
C ALA A 291 27.31 16.94 -1.67
N PRO A 292 28.21 17.78 -2.22
CA PRO A 292 29.53 17.30 -2.65
C PRO A 292 30.28 16.72 -1.45
N LEU A 293 30.84 15.51 -1.63
CA LEU A 293 31.87 14.95 -0.77
C LEU A 293 33.09 15.89 -0.82
N GLY A 294 33.15 16.91 0.03
CA GLY A 294 34.32 17.77 0.13
C GLY A 294 34.03 19.22 0.51
N VAL A 295 33.91 19.47 1.82
CA VAL A 295 34.70 20.54 2.44
C VAL A 295 35.36 19.89 3.64
N GLU A 296 36.60 19.44 3.46
CA GLU A 296 37.51 19.21 4.58
C GLU A 296 37.45 20.46 5.46
N ARG A 297 37.10 20.28 6.75
CA ARG A 297 37.36 21.33 7.73
C ARG A 297 38.87 21.50 7.78
N GLU A 298 39.38 22.51 7.09
CA GLU A 298 40.72 23.04 7.34
C GLU A 298 40.77 23.35 8.84
N LEU A 299 41.50 22.50 9.56
CA LEU A 299 42.07 22.84 10.85
C LEU A 299 43.02 23.99 10.59
N VAL A 300 42.53 25.22 10.75
CA VAL A 300 43.38 26.41 10.90
C VAL A 300 44.11 26.25 12.23
N SER A 301 45.24 25.56 12.15
CA SER A 301 46.34 25.70 13.10
C SER A 301 47.20 26.85 12.60
N CYS A 302 47.03 28.02 13.20
CA CYS A 302 48.04 29.08 13.16
C CYS A 302 48.11 29.75 14.54
N SER A 303 49.18 29.38 15.25
CA SER A 303 50.01 30.14 16.20
C SER A 303 49.32 30.92 17.32
#